data_AF-A0A1B0CFB9-F1
#
_entry.id   AF-A0A1B0CFB9-F1
#
_cell.length_a   1.000
_cell.length_b   1.000
_cell.length_c   1.000
_cell.angle_alpha   90.00
_cell.angle_beta   90.00
_cell.angle_gamma   90.00
#
_symmetry.space_group_name_H-M   'P 1'
#
loop_
_entity.id
_entity.type
_entity.pdbx_description
1 polymer ?
#
loop_
_entity_poly.entity_id
_entity_poly.type
_entity_poly.pdbx_seq_one_letter_code
_entity_poly.pdbx_strand_id
1 'polypeptide(L)' 'MSKDYLVEIPIDKWVELRDMFNGDWPKNIVNYFTIDNYIKWREKSNEIANLHFYSLNGEWKSDATVLIVV' A
#
# COMPACT_ATOMS: atom_id res chain seq x y z
N MET A 1 -26.22 7.52 5.72
CA MET A 1 -24.88 6.88 5.72
C MET A 1 -23.99 7.73 4.82
N SER A 2 -22.79 8.12 5.25
CA SER A 2 -21.84 8.73 4.32
C SER A 2 -21.40 7.70 3.30
N LYS A 3 -21.12 8.13 2.08
CA LYS A 3 -20.62 7.26 1.01
C LYS A 3 -19.12 7.04 1.25
N ASP A 4 -18.66 5.82 1.07
CA ASP A 4 -17.24 5.48 1.12
C ASP A 4 -16.55 5.74 -0.22
N TYR A 5 -15.27 6.10 -0.15
CA TYR A 5 -14.44 6.41 -1.31
C TYR A 5 -13.09 5.69 -1.23
N LEU A 6 -12.58 5.29 -2.40
CA LEU A 6 -11.18 4.89 -2.54
C LEU A 6 -10.34 6.13 -2.77
N VAL A 7 -9.41 6.38 -1.84
CA VAL A 7 -8.48 7.52 -1.89
C VAL A 7 -7.09 6.98 -2.17
N GLU A 8 -6.46 7.48 -3.23
CA GLU A 8 -5.11 7.05 -3.63
C GLU A 8 -4.08 7.41 -2.56
N ILE A 9 -3.22 6.44 -2.22
CA ILE A 9 -2.10 6.60 -1.31
C ILE A 9 -0.92 7.13 -2.12
N PRO A 10 -0.41 8.35 -1.82
CA PRO A 10 0.71 8.91 -2.54
C PRO A 10 1.95 8.01 -2.50
N ILE A 11 2.71 8.04 -3.60
CA ILE A 11 3.88 7.19 -3.82
C ILE A 11 4.92 7.33 -2.70
N ASP A 12 5.16 8.56 -2.25
CA ASP A 12 6.10 8.88 -1.17
C ASP A 12 5.66 8.32 0.19
N LYS A 13 4.45 7.77 0.30
CA LYS A 13 3.90 7.11 1.50
C LYS A 13 3.92 5.58 1.43
N TRP A 14 4.30 4.97 0.31
CA TRP A 14 4.28 3.51 0.18
C TRP A 14 5.25 2.82 1.15
N VAL A 15 6.41 3.43 1.40
CA VAL A 15 7.37 2.94 2.41
C VAL A 15 6.76 3.01 3.82
N GLU A 16 6.08 4.10 4.16
CA GLU A 16 5.39 4.25 5.45
C GLU A 16 4.31 3.16 5.61
N LEU A 17 3.48 2.93 4.59
CA LEU A 17 2.47 1.87 4.57
C LEU A 17 3.10 0.47 4.74
N ARG A 18 4.20 0.18 4.04
CA ARG A 18 4.93 -1.09 4.18
C ARG A 18 5.34 -1.35 5.63
N ASP A 19 5.92 -0.33 6.27
CA ASP A 19 6.50 -0.45 7.60
C ASP A 19 5.43 -0.66 8.68
N MET A 20 4.17 -0.28 8.44
CA MET A 20 3.05 -0.63 9.32
C MET A 20 2.86 -2.14 9.46
N PHE A 21 3.22 -2.94 8.46
CA PHE A 21 3.12 -4.41 8.53
C PHE A 21 4.27 -5.06 9.33
N ASN A 22 5.25 -4.30 9.82
CA ASN A 22 6.37 -4.83 10.60
C ASN A 22 6.03 -5.08 12.09
N GLY A 23 4.96 -4.47 12.61
CA GLY A 23 4.64 -4.50 14.04
C GLY A 23 4.32 -5.89 14.63
N ASP A 24 3.69 -6.77 13.84
CA ASP A 24 3.25 -8.11 14.25
C ASP A 24 4.06 -9.22 13.56
N TRP A 25 5.36 -9.03 13.36
CA TRP A 25 6.17 -10.02 12.65
C TRP A 25 6.12 -11.43 13.29
N PRO A 26 5.94 -12.52 12.52
CA PRO A 26 5.88 -12.63 11.05
C PRO A 26 4.45 -12.63 10.48
N LYS A 27 3.43 -12.34 11.28
CA LYS A 27 2.01 -12.50 10.90
C LYS A 27 1.67 -11.79 9.59
N ASN A 28 2.22 -10.59 9.40
CA ASN A 28 1.95 -9.73 8.24
C ASN A 28 3.08 -9.75 7.19
N ILE A 29 3.95 -10.76 7.21
CA ILE A 29 5.12 -10.88 6.33
C ILE A 29 4.76 -10.83 4.84
N VAL A 30 3.63 -11.44 4.46
CA VAL A 30 3.14 -11.44 3.08
C VAL A 30 2.79 -10.02 2.63
N ASN A 31 2.05 -9.27 3.46
CA ASN A 31 1.66 -7.89 3.13
C ASN A 31 2.89 -6.99 3.01
N TYR A 32 3.83 -7.12 3.95
CA TYR A 32 5.09 -6.39 3.93
C TYR A 32 5.85 -6.63 2.61
N PHE A 33 6.11 -7.90 2.25
CA PHE A 33 6.89 -8.20 1.05
C PHE A 33 6.14 -7.94 -0.25
N THR A 34 4.82 -8.03 -0.28
CA THR A 34 4.01 -7.63 -1.45
C THR A 34 4.23 -6.15 -1.77
N ILE A 35 4.09 -5.27 -0.79
CA ILE A 35 4.31 -3.83 -0.98
C ILE A 35 5.77 -3.55 -1.32
N ASP A 36 6.71 -4.18 -0.61
CA ASP A 36 8.15 -4.02 -0.83
C ASP A 36 8.56 -4.42 -2.26
N ASN A 37 7.97 -5.49 -2.81
CA ASN A 37 8.21 -5.91 -4.18
C ASN A 37 7.70 -4.87 -5.19
N TYR A 38 6.51 -4.32 -5.00
CA TYR A 38 5.98 -3.28 -5.89
C TYR A 38 6.82 -2.00 -5.86
N ILE A 39 7.29 -1.58 -4.68
CA ILE A 39 8.24 -0.45 -4.55
C ILE A 39 9.51 -0.76 -5.35
N LYS A 40 10.14 -1.91 -5.12
CA LYS A 40 11.39 -2.31 -5.80
C LYS A 40 11.25 -2.46 -7.30
N TRP A 41 10.13 -3.01 -7.78
CA TRP A 41 9.88 -3.14 -9.21
C TRP A 41 9.71 -1.78 -9.86
N ARG A 42 8.98 -0.86 -9.21
CA ARG A 42 8.83 0.51 -9.69
C ARG A 42 10.16 1.25 -9.78
N GLU A 43 11.01 1.13 -8.76
CA GLU A 43 12.35 1.75 -8.76
C GLU A 43 13.23 1.24 -9.89
N LYS A 44 13.11 -0.05 -10.25
CA LYS A 44 13.88 -0.67 -11.34
C LYS A 44 13.30 -0.37 -12.72
N SER A 45 11.98 -0.26 -12.81
CA SER A 45 11.27 -0.01 -14.06
C SER A 45 9.94 0.69 -13.78
N ASN A 46 9.71 1.83 -14.42
CA ASN A 46 8.40 2.50 -14.41
C ASN A 46 7.31 1.70 -15.15
N GLU A 47 7.60 0.48 -15.62
CA GLU A 47 6.76 -0.31 -16.54
C GLU A 47 5.59 -1.05 -15.89
N ILE A 48 5.37 -0.98 -14.56
CA ILE A 48 4.11 -1.48 -14.01
C ILE A 48 3.02 -0.45 -14.32
N ALA A 49 2.48 -0.57 -15.53
CA ALA A 49 1.37 0.23 -16.00
C ALA A 49 0.20 0.12 -15.01
N ASN A 50 -0.36 1.26 -14.58
CA ASN A 50 -1.52 1.35 -13.70
C ASN A 50 -1.32 0.78 -12.27
N LEU A 51 -0.08 0.75 -11.75
CA LEU A 51 0.15 0.44 -10.33
C LEU A 51 -0.37 1.57 -9.42
N HIS A 52 -1.46 1.32 -8.72
CA HIS A 52 -2.08 2.27 -7.78
C HIS A 52 -2.43 1.61 -6.45
N PHE A 53 -2.19 2.33 -5.36
CA PHE A 53 -2.54 1.90 -4.01
C PHE A 53 -3.67 2.79 -3.50
N TYR A 54 -4.75 2.22 -3.03
CA TYR A 54 -5.91 2.95 -2.50
C TYR A 54 -6.21 2.56 -1.06
N SER A 55 -6.76 3.52 -0.33
CA SER A 55 -7.25 3.36 1.04
C SER A 55 -8.75 3.65 1.10
N LEU A 56 -9.43 3.08 2.08
CA LEU A 56 -10.80 3.45 2.40
C LEU A 56 -10.78 4.84 3.05
N ASN A 57 -11.44 5.82 2.44
CA ASN A 57 -11.61 7.18 2.96
C ASN A 57 -10.31 7.93 3.35
N GLY A 58 -9.13 7.46 2.90
CA GLY A 58 -7.84 8.05 3.29
C GLY A 58 -7.25 7.51 4.59
N GLU A 59 -7.90 6.51 5.22
CA GLU A 59 -7.65 6.13 6.62
C GLU A 59 -6.56 5.05 6.82
N TRP A 60 -5.74 4.78 5.80
CA TRP A 60 -4.72 3.70 5.84
C TRP A 60 -3.73 3.80 7.01
N LYS A 61 -3.48 4.99 7.57
CA LYS A 61 -2.62 5.16 8.75
C LYS A 61 -3.18 4.55 10.02
N SER A 62 -4.48 4.28 10.06
CA SER A 62 -5.15 3.73 11.24
C SER A 62 -5.05 2.20 11.32
N ASP A 63 -5.09 1.51 10.18
CA ASP A 63 -5.31 0.07 10.12
C ASP A 63 -4.48 -0.66 9.04
N ALA A 64 -3.70 0.09 8.24
CA ALA A 64 -2.95 -0.40 7.09
C ALA A 64 -3.83 -1.03 5.99
N THR A 65 -5.14 -0.77 5.96
CA THR A 65 -6.03 -1.29 4.92
C THR A 65 -5.68 -0.67 3.57
N VAL A 66 -5.36 -1.52 2.60
CA VAL A 66 -4.95 -1.11 1.26
C VAL A 66 -5.56 -2.01 0.18
N LEU A 67 -5.99 -1.39 -0.91
CA LEU A 67 -6.30 -2.04 -2.19
C LEU A 67 -5.16 -1.74 -3.17
N ILE A 68 -4.53 -2.78 -3.70
CA ILE A 68 -3.51 -2.65 -4.75
C ILE A 68 -4.16 -3.00 -6.09
N VAL A 69 -4.08 -2.08 -7.06
CA VAL A 69 -4.51 -2.28 -8.44
C VAL A 69 -3.25 -2.33 -9.32
N VAL A 70 -3.13 -3.39 -10.12
CA VAL A 70 -2.02 -3.68 -11.04
C VAL A 70 -2.54 -4.17 -12.39
#